data_AF-A0A376J4B8-F1
#
_entry.id   AF-A0A376J4B8-F1
#
_cell.length_a   1.000
_cell.length_b   1.000
_cell.length_c   1.000
_cell.angle_alpha   90.00
_cell.angle_beta   90.00
_cell.angle_gamma   90.00
#
_symmetry.space_group_name_H-M   'P 1'
#
loop_
_entity.id
_entity.type
_entity.pdbx_description
1 polymer ?
#
loop_
_entity_poly.entity_id
_entity_poly.type
_entity_poly.pdbx_seq_one_letter_code
_entity_poly.pdbx_strand_id
1 'polypeptide(L)'
;MGTDVALMLGIAHTLMTQGKHDKVFLEKYTTGYPQFEEYLTGKSDNTPKSAAWAAEITGVPEAQIVKFAELMAANRTMLMAGWGIQRQQYGEQKHWMLVTLAAMLGQIGTPGGGFGFSYHYSNGGNPTRVGGVLPEMSAAIAGQASEAADDGGMTAIPVARIVDALENPGGKYQHNGKEQTYPNIKMIWWAGGGNFTHHQDTNRLIKAWQKPEMIVVSECYWTAAAKHADIVLPITTSFERNDLTMTGDYSNQHIVPMKQAVAPQFEARNDFDVFADLAELLKPGGKEIYTEGKDEMAWLKFFYDAAQKGAVRNASLCQCLMPSGSKIN
;
A
#
# COMPACT_ATOMS: atom_id res chain seq x y z
N MET A 1 3.91 11.18 -22.02
CA MET A 1 3.92 10.16 -20.95
C MET A 1 2.56 10.23 -20.25
N GLY A 2 1.94 9.11 -19.88
CA GLY A 2 0.59 9.11 -19.28
C GLY A 2 -0.58 9.05 -20.27
N THR A 3 -0.36 8.52 -21.48
CA THR A 3 -1.39 8.37 -22.53
C THR A 3 -2.17 7.05 -22.44
N ASP A 4 -1.95 6.27 -21.38
CA ASP A 4 -2.54 4.94 -21.16
C ASP A 4 -4.07 4.98 -21.16
N VAL A 5 -4.68 6.02 -20.57
CA VAL A 5 -6.15 6.20 -20.54
C VAL A 5 -6.70 6.43 -21.94
N ALA A 6 -6.01 7.21 -22.78
CA ALA A 6 -6.43 7.44 -24.16
C ALA A 6 -6.39 6.14 -24.97
N LEU A 7 -5.35 5.33 -24.79
CA LEU A 7 -5.27 4.00 -25.40
C LEU A 7 -6.43 3.11 -24.96
N MET A 8 -6.71 3.03 -23.65
CA MET A 8 -7.81 2.23 -23.12
C MET A 8 -9.19 2.71 -23.61
N LEU A 9 -9.40 4.02 -23.76
CA LEU A 9 -10.61 4.59 -24.33
C LEU A 9 -10.76 4.23 -25.82
N GLY A 10 -9.69 4.28 -26.61
CA GLY A 10 -9.71 3.84 -28.02
C GLY A 10 -10.07 2.36 -28.18
N ILE A 11 -9.55 1.50 -27.29
CA ILE A 11 -9.90 0.08 -27.23
C ILE A 11 -11.39 -0.08 -26.84
N ALA A 12 -11.82 0.58 -25.76
CA ALA A 12 -13.20 0.53 -25.29
C ALA A 12 -14.19 0.98 -26.37
N HIS A 13 -13.90 2.09 -27.06
CA HIS A 13 -14.71 2.57 -28.17
C HIS A 13 -14.80 1.55 -29.30
N THR A 14 -13.67 0.92 -29.67
CA THR A 14 -13.67 -0.14 -30.68
C THR A 14 -14.54 -1.31 -30.28
N LEU A 15 -14.40 -1.83 -29.05
CA LEU A 15 -15.26 -2.90 -28.51
C LEU A 15 -16.74 -2.52 -28.56
N MET A 16 -17.06 -1.27 -28.23
CA MET A 16 -18.42 -0.74 -28.26
C MET A 16 -18.99 -0.74 -29.68
N THR A 17 -18.32 -0.07 -30.61
CA THR A 17 -18.77 0.09 -32.01
C THR A 17 -18.87 -1.22 -32.78
N GLN A 18 -18.03 -2.21 -32.47
CA GLN A 18 -18.09 -3.54 -33.08
C GLN A 18 -19.08 -4.48 -32.38
N GLY A 19 -19.78 -4.04 -31.34
CA GLY A 19 -20.71 -4.87 -30.57
C GLY A 19 -20.04 -6.01 -29.79
N LYS A 20 -18.74 -5.89 -29.48
CA LYS A 20 -17.92 -6.89 -28.79
C LYS A 20 -17.81 -6.71 -27.27
N HIS A 21 -18.43 -5.67 -26.72
CA HIS A 21 -18.54 -5.47 -25.27
C HIS A 21 -19.69 -6.31 -24.69
N ASP A 22 -19.51 -6.85 -23.49
CA ASP A 22 -20.50 -7.69 -22.83
C ASP A 22 -21.60 -6.84 -22.17
N LYS A 23 -22.68 -6.63 -22.93
CA LYS A 23 -23.84 -5.86 -22.48
C LYS A 23 -24.53 -6.47 -21.27
N VAL A 24 -24.58 -7.80 -21.17
CA VAL A 24 -25.23 -8.50 -20.05
C VAL A 24 -24.42 -8.28 -18.77
N PHE A 25 -23.10 -8.37 -18.85
CA PHE A 25 -22.23 -8.09 -17.72
C PHE A 25 -22.37 -6.63 -17.26
N LEU A 26 -22.32 -5.69 -18.21
CA LEU A 26 -22.43 -4.26 -17.93
C LEU A 26 -23.78 -3.90 -17.28
N GLU A 27 -24.89 -4.43 -17.78
CA GLU A 27 -26.22 -4.18 -17.22
C GLU A 27 -26.40 -4.79 -15.82
N LYS A 28 -25.89 -6.01 -15.62
CA LYS A 28 -26.17 -6.78 -14.40
C LYS A 28 -25.21 -6.48 -13.24
N TYR A 29 -23.95 -6.18 -13.54
CA TYR A 29 -22.87 -6.14 -12.54
C TYR A 29 -22.18 -4.79 -12.43
N THR A 30 -22.62 -3.78 -13.18
CA THR A 30 -22.03 -2.43 -13.13
C THR A 30 -23.10 -1.35 -12.94
N THR A 31 -22.65 -0.13 -12.65
CA THR A 31 -23.48 1.07 -12.65
C THR A 31 -22.74 2.19 -13.36
N GLY A 32 -23.46 3.11 -14.00
CA GLY A 32 -22.87 4.27 -14.68
C GLY A 32 -22.39 4.04 -16.12
N TYR A 33 -22.58 2.84 -16.69
CA TYR A 33 -22.16 2.56 -18.08
C TYR A 33 -22.85 3.46 -19.13
N PRO A 34 -24.18 3.76 -19.06
CA PRO A 34 -24.81 4.66 -20.02
C PRO A 34 -24.15 6.04 -20.10
N GLN A 35 -23.80 6.63 -18.96
CA GLN A 35 -23.11 7.91 -18.86
C GLN A 35 -21.68 7.83 -19.42
N PHE A 36 -20.99 6.71 -19.17
CA PHE A 36 -19.68 6.46 -19.75
C PHE A 36 -19.75 6.30 -21.28
N GLU A 37 -20.75 5.60 -21.80
CA GLU A 37 -20.94 5.42 -23.25
C GLU A 37 -21.23 6.76 -23.94
N GLU A 38 -22.01 7.66 -23.33
CA GLU A 38 -22.21 9.03 -23.85
C GLU A 38 -20.89 9.79 -23.99
N TYR A 39 -19.98 9.68 -23.02
CA TYR A 39 -18.63 10.25 -23.11
C TYR A 39 -17.76 9.55 -24.17
N LEU A 40 -17.83 8.23 -24.23
CA LEU A 40 -17.05 7.41 -25.15
C LEU A 40 -17.42 7.73 -26.61
N THR A 41 -18.72 7.86 -26.88
CA THR A 41 -19.28 8.21 -28.21
C THR A 41 -19.14 9.69 -28.56
N GLY A 42 -18.71 10.53 -27.60
CA GLY A 42 -18.63 11.97 -27.79
C GLY A 42 -19.97 12.69 -27.75
N LYS A 43 -21.06 12.05 -27.30
CA LYS A 43 -22.37 12.72 -27.13
C LYS A 43 -22.32 13.82 -26.08
N SER A 44 -21.48 13.68 -25.05
CA SER A 44 -21.37 14.66 -23.97
C SER A 44 -20.34 15.78 -24.23
N ASP A 45 -19.39 15.58 -25.14
CA ASP A 45 -18.27 16.52 -25.35
C ASP A 45 -17.88 16.74 -26.83
N ASN A 46 -18.69 16.25 -27.77
CA ASN A 46 -18.48 16.29 -29.23
C ASN A 46 -17.18 15.64 -29.72
N THR A 47 -16.53 14.80 -28.91
CA THR A 47 -15.26 14.16 -29.25
C THR A 47 -15.35 12.64 -29.12
N PRO A 48 -15.69 11.90 -30.19
CA PRO A 48 -15.70 10.44 -30.14
C PRO A 48 -14.30 9.90 -29.80
N LYS A 49 -14.20 9.04 -28.79
CA LYS A 49 -12.93 8.46 -28.32
C LYS A 49 -12.47 7.29 -29.20
N SER A 50 -12.52 7.50 -30.50
CA SER A 50 -12.21 6.50 -31.53
C SER A 50 -10.77 5.99 -31.47
N ALA A 51 -10.50 4.88 -32.17
CA ALA A 51 -9.13 4.39 -32.32
C ALA A 51 -8.23 5.41 -33.05
N ALA A 52 -8.76 6.13 -34.05
CA ALA A 52 -8.06 7.23 -34.70
C ALA A 52 -7.69 8.36 -33.71
N TRP A 53 -8.64 8.81 -32.89
CA TRP A 53 -8.40 9.79 -31.83
C TRP A 53 -7.32 9.32 -30.84
N ALA A 54 -7.39 8.06 -30.40
CA ALA A 54 -6.40 7.50 -29.50
C ALA A 54 -5.02 7.40 -30.16
N ALA A 55 -4.95 7.11 -31.46
CA ALA A 55 -3.70 7.04 -32.20
C ALA A 55 -2.96 8.37 -32.26
N GLU A 56 -3.69 9.48 -32.46
CA GLU A 56 -3.12 10.83 -32.45
C GLU A 56 -2.47 11.19 -31.10
N ILE A 57 -3.07 10.76 -30.00
CA ILE A 57 -2.57 11.05 -28.64
C ILE A 57 -1.43 10.11 -28.24
N THR A 58 -1.59 8.82 -28.52
CA THR A 58 -0.70 7.77 -27.99
C THR A 58 0.51 7.52 -28.87
N GLY A 59 0.42 7.85 -30.17
CA GLY A 59 1.39 7.44 -31.19
C GLY A 59 1.28 5.96 -31.59
N VAL A 60 0.30 5.21 -31.07
CA VAL A 60 0.03 3.82 -31.47
C VAL A 60 -0.85 3.82 -32.72
N PRO A 61 -0.48 3.14 -33.82
CA PRO A 61 -1.30 3.13 -35.04
C PRO A 61 -2.73 2.66 -34.80
N GLU A 62 -3.72 3.33 -35.41
CA GLU A 62 -5.14 3.00 -35.27
C GLU A 62 -5.42 1.51 -35.52
N ALA A 63 -4.88 0.95 -36.60
CA ALA A 63 -5.05 -0.46 -36.95
C ALA A 63 -4.55 -1.41 -35.83
N GLN A 64 -3.52 -1.00 -35.07
CA GLN A 64 -3.00 -1.79 -33.96
C GLN A 64 -3.92 -1.70 -32.74
N ILE A 65 -4.52 -0.54 -32.47
CA ILE A 65 -5.52 -0.36 -31.39
C ILE A 65 -6.74 -1.23 -31.67
N VAL A 66 -7.25 -1.18 -32.91
CA VAL A 66 -8.38 -1.99 -33.34
C VAL A 66 -8.06 -3.48 -33.18
N LYS A 67 -6.95 -3.94 -33.77
CA LYS A 67 -6.52 -5.33 -33.67
C LYS A 67 -6.37 -5.80 -32.21
N PHE A 68 -5.86 -4.95 -31.33
CA PHE A 68 -5.69 -5.31 -29.93
C PHE A 68 -7.04 -5.47 -29.21
N ALA A 69 -8.01 -4.60 -29.47
CA ALA A 69 -9.38 -4.74 -28.97
C ALA A 69 -10.02 -6.07 -29.41
N GLU A 70 -9.85 -6.44 -30.68
CA GLU A 70 -10.38 -7.69 -31.23
C GLU A 70 -9.75 -8.93 -30.59
N LEU A 71 -8.43 -8.91 -30.38
CA LEU A 71 -7.72 -9.99 -29.69
C LEU A 71 -8.19 -10.17 -28.25
N MET A 72 -8.39 -9.07 -27.52
CA MET A 72 -8.88 -9.10 -26.14
C MET A 72 -10.28 -9.70 -26.04
N ALA A 73 -11.18 -9.33 -26.97
CA ALA A 73 -12.56 -9.83 -27.00
C ALA A 73 -12.66 -11.30 -27.44
N ALA A 74 -11.79 -11.75 -28.34
CA ALA A 74 -11.82 -13.11 -28.87
C ALA A 74 -11.27 -14.18 -27.91
N ASN A 75 -10.59 -13.77 -26.83
CA ASN A 75 -9.85 -14.68 -25.95
C ASN A 75 -10.19 -14.47 -24.47
N ARG A 76 -9.88 -15.48 -23.65
CA ARG A 76 -9.78 -15.31 -22.20
C ARG A 76 -8.60 -14.39 -21.89
N THR A 77 -8.87 -13.23 -21.29
CA THR A 77 -7.93 -12.12 -21.13
C THR A 77 -7.83 -11.69 -19.67
N MET A 78 -6.60 -11.63 -19.15
CA MET A 78 -6.27 -11.10 -17.83
C MET A 78 -5.50 -9.78 -17.97
N LEU A 79 -6.04 -8.70 -17.40
CA LEU A 79 -5.39 -7.40 -17.36
C LEU A 79 -4.55 -7.25 -16.10
N MET A 80 -3.24 -7.47 -16.23
CA MET A 80 -2.29 -7.32 -15.11
C MET A 80 -1.65 -5.93 -15.16
N ALA A 81 -1.95 -5.09 -14.18
CA ALA A 81 -1.43 -3.72 -14.15
C ALA A 81 -0.41 -3.52 -13.02
N GLY A 82 0.69 -2.85 -13.36
CA GLY A 82 1.66 -2.33 -12.39
C GLY A 82 1.13 -1.10 -11.64
N TRP A 83 1.85 -0.68 -10.59
CA TRP A 83 1.55 0.56 -9.86
C TRP A 83 2.30 1.79 -10.37
N GLY A 84 3.10 1.66 -11.43
CA GLY A 84 3.83 2.80 -12.00
C GLY A 84 2.90 3.87 -12.58
N ILE A 85 1.87 3.44 -13.31
CA ILE A 85 0.97 4.32 -14.06
C ILE A 85 0.06 5.20 -13.18
N GLN A 86 -0.06 4.94 -11.87
CA GLN A 86 -0.81 5.82 -10.96
C GLN A 86 0.06 6.84 -10.23
N ARG A 87 1.39 6.70 -10.24
CA ARG A 87 2.33 7.67 -9.65
C ARG A 87 2.60 8.84 -10.59
N GLN A 88 1.54 9.51 -11.02
CA GLN A 88 1.58 10.67 -11.90
C GLN A 88 0.33 11.54 -11.67
N GLN A 89 0.31 12.73 -12.26
CA GLN A 89 -0.88 13.58 -12.24
C GLN A 89 -2.10 12.83 -12.81
N TYR A 90 -3.26 13.00 -12.17
CA TYR A 90 -4.50 12.27 -12.48
C TYR A 90 -4.35 10.75 -12.39
N GLY A 91 -3.47 10.27 -11.50
CA GLY A 91 -3.09 8.88 -11.34
C GLY A 91 -4.27 7.92 -11.16
N GLU A 92 -5.32 8.38 -10.50
CA GLU A 92 -6.55 7.66 -10.21
C GLU A 92 -7.29 7.18 -11.48
N GLN A 93 -7.15 7.90 -12.59
CA GLN A 93 -7.85 7.58 -13.84
C GLN A 93 -7.37 6.27 -14.48
N LYS A 94 -6.13 5.85 -14.21
CA LYS A 94 -5.47 4.77 -14.95
C LYS A 94 -6.03 3.41 -14.56
N HIS A 95 -6.04 3.10 -13.27
CA HIS A 95 -6.66 1.87 -12.77
C HIS A 95 -8.18 1.92 -12.87
N TRP A 96 -8.81 3.10 -12.74
CA TRP A 96 -10.26 3.23 -12.94
C TRP A 96 -10.66 2.84 -14.37
N MET A 97 -10.01 3.41 -15.39
CA MET A 97 -10.29 3.07 -16.79
C MET A 97 -9.97 1.61 -17.12
N LEU A 98 -8.93 1.02 -16.50
CA LEU A 98 -8.60 -0.39 -16.70
C LEU A 98 -9.69 -1.33 -16.16
N VAL A 99 -10.26 -1.04 -14.99
CA VAL A 99 -11.40 -1.79 -14.45
C VAL A 99 -12.63 -1.62 -15.35
N THR A 100 -12.89 -0.41 -15.86
CA THR A 100 -13.97 -0.16 -16.82
C THR A 100 -13.79 -1.01 -18.08
N LEU A 101 -12.58 -1.06 -18.64
CA LEU A 101 -12.28 -1.90 -19.80
C LEU A 101 -12.44 -3.40 -19.50
N ALA A 102 -12.00 -3.87 -18.33
CA ALA A 102 -12.22 -5.24 -17.89
C ALA A 102 -13.71 -5.59 -17.76
N ALA A 103 -14.52 -4.65 -17.28
CA ALA A 103 -15.97 -4.82 -17.19
C ALA A 103 -16.63 -4.87 -18.58
N MET A 104 -16.16 -4.05 -19.53
CA MET A 104 -16.63 -4.11 -20.93
C MET A 104 -16.30 -5.45 -21.60
N LEU A 105 -15.21 -6.12 -21.21
CA LEU A 105 -14.90 -7.47 -21.69
C LEU A 105 -15.76 -8.56 -21.06
N GLY A 106 -16.40 -8.30 -19.90
CA GLY A 106 -17.32 -9.24 -19.23
C GLY A 106 -16.68 -10.44 -18.54
N GLN A 107 -15.36 -10.49 -18.41
CA GLN A 107 -14.64 -11.69 -17.94
C GLN A 107 -14.28 -11.67 -16.45
N ILE A 108 -14.67 -10.63 -15.71
CA ILE A 108 -14.42 -10.51 -14.27
C ILE A 108 -15.13 -11.65 -13.53
N GLY A 109 -14.39 -12.35 -12.67
CA GLY A 109 -14.88 -13.50 -11.90
C GLY A 109 -14.73 -14.85 -12.60
N THR A 110 -14.20 -14.88 -13.83
CA THR A 110 -13.93 -16.13 -14.55
C THR A 110 -12.49 -16.61 -14.32
N PRO A 111 -12.20 -17.93 -14.35
CA PRO A 111 -10.83 -18.43 -14.22
C PRO A 111 -9.91 -17.87 -15.32
N GLY A 112 -8.87 -17.13 -14.93
CA GLY A 112 -7.93 -16.50 -15.88
C GLY A 112 -8.47 -15.27 -16.62
N GLY A 113 -9.64 -14.73 -16.22
CA GLY A 113 -10.23 -13.51 -16.79
C GLY A 113 -10.32 -12.36 -15.80
N GLY A 114 -10.53 -11.15 -16.31
CA GLY A 114 -10.69 -9.94 -15.48
C GLY A 114 -9.40 -9.14 -15.35
N PHE A 115 -9.07 -8.70 -14.14
CA PHE A 115 -7.89 -7.88 -13.87
C PHE A 115 -7.21 -8.26 -12.56
N GLY A 116 -5.92 -7.91 -12.43
CA GLY A 116 -5.16 -8.09 -11.20
C GLY A 116 -4.10 -7.00 -11.02
N PHE A 117 -4.06 -6.43 -9.82
CA PHE A 117 -3.15 -5.32 -9.49
C PHE A 117 -1.98 -5.70 -8.60
N SER A 118 -1.78 -7.00 -8.31
CA SER A 118 -0.69 -7.43 -7.42
C SER A 118 0.12 -8.62 -7.91
N TYR A 119 -0.09 -9.09 -9.15
CA TYR A 119 0.76 -10.16 -9.71
C TYR A 119 2.25 -9.80 -9.77
N HIS A 120 2.57 -8.51 -9.82
CA HIS A 120 3.94 -7.99 -9.86
C HIS A 120 4.51 -7.66 -8.47
N TYR A 121 3.72 -7.75 -7.40
CA TYR A 121 4.11 -7.34 -6.05
C TYR A 121 4.02 -8.50 -5.07
N SER A 122 5.07 -8.70 -4.27
CA SER A 122 5.16 -9.69 -3.19
C SER A 122 4.64 -11.10 -3.52
N ASN A 123 4.80 -11.57 -4.76
CA ASN A 123 4.29 -12.86 -5.24
C ASN A 123 2.75 -12.99 -5.20
N GLY A 124 2.01 -11.93 -5.51
CA GLY A 124 0.55 -11.98 -5.65
C GLY A 124 0.09 -13.08 -6.61
N GLY A 125 -0.87 -13.88 -6.16
CA GLY A 125 -1.32 -15.08 -6.87
C GLY A 125 -0.76 -16.39 -6.31
N ASN A 126 0.22 -16.35 -5.40
CA ASN A 126 0.64 -17.52 -4.64
C ASN A 126 -0.49 -17.95 -3.67
N PRO A 127 -0.97 -19.22 -3.71
CA PRO A 127 -2.10 -19.65 -2.88
C PRO A 127 -1.86 -19.43 -1.38
N THR A 128 -2.86 -18.93 -0.67
CA THR A 128 -2.78 -18.75 0.79
C THR A 128 -2.85 -20.10 1.50
N ARG A 129 -1.97 -20.32 2.47
CA ARG A 129 -1.95 -21.50 3.35
C ARG A 129 -2.64 -21.18 4.67
N VAL A 130 -3.11 -22.23 5.35
CA VAL A 130 -3.71 -22.13 6.69
C VAL A 130 -2.59 -22.11 7.73
N GLY A 131 -1.85 -21.01 7.79
CA GLY A 131 -0.75 -20.78 8.73
C GLY A 131 -1.18 -19.99 9.97
N GLY A 132 -0.33 -20.00 10.99
CA GLY A 132 -0.42 -19.03 12.09
C GLY A 132 -0.09 -17.63 11.58
N VAL A 133 -0.75 -16.61 12.13
CA VAL A 133 -0.47 -15.21 11.82
C VAL A 133 0.21 -14.63 13.05
N LEU A 134 1.41 -14.06 12.88
CA LEU A 134 2.08 -13.35 13.95
C LEU A 134 1.29 -12.07 14.25
N PRO A 135 0.92 -11.82 15.52
CA PRO A 135 0.47 -10.50 15.92
C PRO A 135 1.67 -9.52 15.90
N GLU A 136 1.36 -8.23 15.99
CA GLU A 136 2.33 -7.15 16.09
C GLU A 136 2.32 -6.51 17.48
N MET A 137 3.38 -5.79 17.85
CA MET A 137 3.32 -4.86 18.97
C MET A 137 2.33 -3.75 18.63
N SER A 138 1.43 -3.45 19.56
CA SER A 138 0.43 -2.41 19.37
C SER A 138 0.96 -1.05 19.83
N ALA A 139 0.56 0.01 19.13
CA ALA A 139 0.70 1.39 19.65
C ALA A 139 -0.32 1.70 20.77
N ALA A 140 -1.29 0.79 21.00
CA ALA A 140 -2.30 0.86 22.05
C ALA A 140 -1.80 0.14 23.32
N ILE A 141 -1.81 0.83 24.46
CA ILE A 141 -1.35 0.26 25.74
C ILE A 141 -2.47 -0.61 26.32
N ALA A 142 -2.17 -1.87 26.63
CA ALA A 142 -3.12 -2.81 27.25
C ALA A 142 -4.46 -2.99 26.48
N GLY A 143 -4.44 -2.83 25.15
CA GLY A 143 -5.63 -2.95 24.30
C GLY A 143 -6.59 -1.75 24.37
N GLN A 144 -6.24 -0.70 25.10
CA GLN A 144 -6.88 0.61 25.00
C GLN A 144 -6.06 1.46 24.05
N ALA A 145 -6.72 2.09 23.07
CA ALA A 145 -6.08 3.07 22.21
C ALA A 145 -5.28 4.04 23.09
N SER A 146 -4.06 4.42 22.68
CA SER A 146 -3.36 5.48 23.40
C SER A 146 -4.35 6.64 23.54
N GLU A 147 -4.55 7.21 24.73
CA GLU A 147 -5.59 8.22 24.96
C GLU A 147 -5.47 9.43 24.00
N ALA A 148 -4.31 9.60 23.33
CA ALA A 148 -4.05 10.55 22.25
C ALA A 148 -4.65 10.18 20.86
N ALA A 149 -5.28 9.02 20.70
CA ALA A 149 -5.89 8.61 19.43
C ALA A 149 -7.39 8.98 19.36
N ASP A 150 -8.07 9.10 20.51
CA ASP A 150 -9.52 9.32 20.60
C ASP A 150 -9.93 10.75 21.02
N ASP A 151 -8.97 11.63 21.34
CA ASP A 151 -9.24 13.03 21.69
C ASP A 151 -9.40 13.96 20.46
N GLY A 152 -9.38 13.42 19.25
CA GLY A 152 -9.36 14.20 18.01
C GLY A 152 -8.03 14.96 17.78
N GLY A 153 -6.99 14.66 18.58
CA GLY A 153 -5.67 15.29 18.51
C GLY A 153 -4.77 14.72 17.40
N MET A 154 -5.02 13.51 16.91
CA MET A 154 -4.29 12.95 15.77
C MET A 154 -4.75 13.56 14.44
N THR A 155 -4.05 14.63 14.02
CA THR A 155 -4.18 15.17 12.66
C THR A 155 -3.32 14.35 11.71
N ALA A 156 -3.94 13.49 10.92
CA ALA A 156 -3.26 12.77 9.84
C ALA A 156 -3.22 13.62 8.56
N ILE A 157 -2.05 13.67 7.91
CA ILE A 157 -1.90 14.26 6.57
C ILE A 157 -1.67 13.15 5.53
N PRO A 158 -2.11 13.32 4.27
CA PRO A 158 -1.71 12.40 3.21
C PRO A 158 -0.18 12.39 3.10
N VAL A 159 0.44 11.20 3.16
CA VAL A 159 1.89 11.03 3.39
C VAL A 159 2.80 11.89 2.48
N ALA A 160 2.44 12.05 1.21
CA ALA A 160 3.22 12.84 0.24
C ALA A 160 3.04 14.36 0.38
N ARG A 161 2.25 14.84 1.36
CA ARG A 161 2.01 16.28 1.62
C ARG A 161 2.90 16.85 2.73
N ILE A 162 3.90 16.09 3.22
CA ILE A 162 4.76 16.54 4.32
C ILE A 162 5.45 17.89 4.05
N VAL A 163 6.01 18.11 2.86
CA VAL A 163 6.62 19.40 2.50
C VAL A 163 5.59 20.53 2.49
N ASP A 164 4.39 20.29 1.94
CA ASP A 164 3.32 21.29 1.92
C ASP A 164 2.86 21.64 3.35
N ALA A 165 2.76 20.65 4.23
CA ALA A 165 2.39 20.82 5.63
C ALA A 165 3.44 21.62 6.42
N LEU A 166 4.72 21.29 6.24
CA LEU A 166 5.83 22.06 6.83
C LEU A 166 5.85 23.49 6.32
N GLU A 167 5.49 23.70 5.05
CA GLU A 167 5.51 25.03 4.46
C GLU A 167 4.35 25.93 4.87
N ASN A 168 3.17 25.35 5.14
CA ASN A 168 1.91 26.07 5.27
C ASN A 168 1.13 25.67 6.55
N PRO A 169 1.69 25.81 7.76
CA PRO A 169 0.96 25.50 8.99
C PRO A 169 -0.31 26.36 9.10
N GLY A 170 -1.44 25.74 9.38
CA GLY A 170 -2.76 26.40 9.40
C GLY A 170 -3.43 26.57 8.03
N GLY A 171 -2.74 26.24 6.93
CA GLY A 171 -3.31 26.27 5.58
C GLY A 171 -4.36 25.18 5.36
N LYS A 172 -5.37 25.46 4.51
CA LYS A 172 -6.43 24.52 4.16
C LYS A 172 -6.06 23.66 2.95
N TYR A 173 -6.48 22.40 2.93
CA TYR A 173 -6.34 21.51 1.78
C TYR A 173 -7.52 20.56 1.63
N GLN A 174 -7.77 20.12 0.39
CA GLN A 174 -8.82 19.14 0.08
C GLN A 174 -8.23 17.74 0.01
N HIS A 175 -8.89 16.77 0.63
CA HIS A 175 -8.54 15.37 0.51
C HIS A 175 -9.78 14.49 0.60
N ASN A 176 -10.03 13.70 -0.45
CA ASN A 176 -11.12 12.74 -0.53
C ASN A 176 -12.50 13.32 -0.14
N GLY A 177 -12.83 14.49 -0.71
CA GLY A 177 -14.11 15.18 -0.47
C GLY A 177 -14.21 15.95 0.85
N LYS A 178 -13.11 16.08 1.61
CA LYS A 178 -13.08 16.80 2.89
C LYS A 178 -12.04 17.92 2.85
N GLU A 179 -12.39 19.08 3.40
CA GLU A 179 -11.43 20.12 3.72
C GLU A 179 -10.76 19.82 5.06
N GLN A 180 -9.44 19.95 5.09
CA GLN A 180 -8.59 19.72 6.25
C GLN A 180 -7.61 20.88 6.43
N THR A 181 -6.92 20.93 7.56
CA THR A 181 -5.97 22.00 7.90
C THR A 181 -4.61 21.39 8.21
N TYR A 182 -3.54 21.96 7.66
CA TYR A 182 -2.19 21.49 7.95
C TYR A 182 -1.80 21.78 9.42
N PRO A 183 -1.26 20.79 10.15
CA PRO A 183 -0.78 21.00 11.50
C PRO A 183 0.51 21.83 11.52
N ASN A 184 0.78 22.46 12.66
CA ASN A 184 2.05 23.13 12.91
C ASN A 184 3.06 22.13 13.47
N ILE A 185 3.79 21.44 12.60
CA ILE A 185 4.75 20.39 12.97
C ILE A 185 6.01 21.04 13.54
N LYS A 186 6.27 20.79 14.83
CA LYS A 186 7.44 21.33 15.55
C LYS A 186 8.57 20.33 15.75
N MET A 187 8.25 19.05 15.80
CA MET A 187 9.24 17.98 15.94
C MET A 187 8.96 16.89 14.92
N ILE A 188 10.03 16.32 14.34
CA ILE A 188 9.97 15.11 13.53
C ILE A 188 10.85 14.06 14.17
N TRP A 189 10.27 12.89 14.47
CA TRP A 189 11.03 11.69 14.77
C TRP A 189 10.91 10.73 13.59
N TRP A 190 12.04 10.31 13.03
CA TRP A 190 12.06 9.43 11.87
C TRP A 190 12.85 8.16 12.17
N ALA A 191 12.22 6.99 12.00
CA ALA A 191 12.84 5.69 12.19
C ALA A 191 12.62 4.82 10.94
N GLY A 192 13.70 4.25 10.38
CA GLY A 192 13.61 3.23 9.33
C GLY A 192 13.11 3.69 7.95
N GLY A 193 13.45 4.90 7.48
CA GLY A 193 13.04 5.36 6.15
C GLY A 193 13.96 6.40 5.50
N GLY A 194 13.97 6.45 4.16
CA GLY A 194 14.80 7.37 3.37
C GLY A 194 14.03 8.56 2.81
N ASN A 195 13.64 9.52 3.66
CA ASN A 195 12.91 10.74 3.28
C ASN A 195 13.59 11.55 2.16
N PHE A 196 14.92 11.69 2.19
CA PHE A 196 15.70 12.38 1.15
C PHE A 196 15.88 11.58 -0.15
N THR A 197 15.43 10.33 -0.18
CA THR A 197 15.46 9.47 -1.38
C THR A 197 14.07 9.29 -1.98
N HIS A 198 13.04 9.12 -1.16
CA HIS A 198 11.70 8.76 -1.65
C HIS A 198 10.79 9.97 -1.98
N HIS A 199 11.12 11.16 -1.47
CA HIS A 199 10.28 12.35 -1.61
C HIS A 199 10.73 13.17 -2.81
N GLN A 200 9.79 13.84 -3.45
CA GLN A 200 10.03 14.58 -4.68
C GLN A 200 10.66 15.95 -4.38
N ASP A 201 11.34 16.53 -5.37
CA ASP A 201 11.99 17.85 -5.27
C ASP A 201 12.86 17.97 -4.00
N THR A 202 14.01 17.28 -4.01
CA THR A 202 14.95 17.24 -2.89
C THR A 202 15.40 18.63 -2.44
N ASN A 203 15.52 19.59 -3.36
CA ASN A 203 15.94 20.96 -3.00
C ASN A 203 14.86 21.69 -2.20
N ARG A 204 13.59 21.54 -2.56
CA ARG A 204 12.46 22.06 -1.78
C ARG A 204 12.33 21.33 -0.45
N LEU A 205 12.49 20.00 -0.45
CA LEU A 205 12.50 19.21 0.78
C LEU A 205 13.54 19.72 1.76
N ILE A 206 14.81 19.89 1.33
CA ILE A 206 15.89 20.38 2.20
C ILE A 206 15.47 21.66 2.92
N LYS A 207 14.89 22.63 2.19
CA LYS A 207 14.43 23.91 2.77
C LYS A 207 13.28 23.74 3.75
N ALA A 208 12.27 22.94 3.39
CA ALA A 208 11.12 22.67 4.26
C ALA A 208 11.54 21.88 5.51
N TRP A 209 12.52 20.99 5.39
CA TRP A 209 13.07 20.18 6.48
C TRP A 209 13.79 21.03 7.54
N GLN A 210 14.15 22.29 7.27
CA GLN A 210 14.71 23.21 8.27
C GLN A 210 13.65 23.93 9.12
N LYS A 211 12.35 23.67 8.90
CA LYS A 211 11.25 24.37 9.60
C LYS A 211 10.89 23.81 10.98
N PRO A 212 10.91 22.49 11.22
CA PRO A 212 10.76 21.95 12.58
C PRO A 212 11.86 22.48 13.51
N GLU A 213 11.56 22.56 14.79
CA GLU A 213 12.49 22.96 15.85
C GLU A 213 13.43 21.84 16.25
N MET A 214 13.05 20.58 15.98
CA MET A 214 13.86 19.41 16.29
C MET A 214 13.57 18.24 15.33
N ILE A 215 14.64 17.62 14.85
CA ILE A 215 14.60 16.43 14.01
C ILE A 215 15.49 15.35 14.63
N VAL A 216 14.84 14.25 15.02
CA VAL A 216 15.51 13.05 15.55
C VAL A 216 15.43 11.95 14.51
N VAL A 217 16.56 11.31 14.21
CA VAL A 217 16.64 10.20 13.27
C VAL A 217 17.22 8.95 13.96
N SER A 218 16.42 7.90 14.04
CA SER A 218 16.81 6.54 14.47
C SER A 218 17.28 5.75 13.25
N GLU A 219 18.57 5.44 13.17
CA GLU A 219 19.16 4.93 11.93
C GLU A 219 20.44 4.10 12.17
N CYS A 220 20.64 3.09 11.31
CA CYS A 220 21.79 2.19 11.34
C CYS A 220 22.90 2.61 10.35
N TYR A 221 22.61 3.52 9.41
CA TYR A 221 23.55 4.03 8.41
C TYR A 221 23.64 5.57 8.39
N TRP A 222 24.78 6.12 7.95
CA TRP A 222 24.96 7.57 7.76
C TRP A 222 24.24 8.11 6.49
N THR A 223 22.92 7.95 6.43
CA THR A 223 22.06 8.32 5.28
C THR A 223 21.92 9.84 5.11
N ALA A 224 21.33 10.26 3.99
CA ALA A 224 20.99 11.68 3.79
C ALA A 224 19.99 12.19 4.85
N ALA A 225 19.10 11.34 5.36
CA ALA A 225 18.20 11.67 6.48
C ALA A 225 19.00 11.99 7.74
N ALA A 226 19.92 11.10 8.13
CA ALA A 226 20.78 11.30 9.30
C ALA A 226 21.65 12.56 9.18
N LYS A 227 22.11 12.92 7.96
CA LYS A 227 22.84 14.17 7.67
C LYS A 227 22.05 15.45 7.83
N HIS A 228 20.74 15.37 7.87
CA HIS A 228 19.86 16.53 8.07
C HIS A 228 19.04 16.40 9.36
N ALA A 229 19.53 15.64 10.33
CA ALA A 229 18.96 15.53 11.67
C ALA A 229 19.72 16.42 12.65
N ASP A 230 19.03 16.87 13.71
CA ASP A 230 19.68 17.52 14.86
C ASP A 230 20.28 16.47 15.79
N ILE A 231 19.60 15.34 15.95
CA ILE A 231 20.03 14.20 16.78
C ILE A 231 19.94 12.92 15.95
N VAL A 232 21.02 12.15 15.94
CA VAL A 232 21.08 10.81 15.35
C VAL A 232 21.22 9.78 16.46
N LEU A 233 20.33 8.81 16.50
CA LEU A 233 20.38 7.67 17.42
C LEU A 233 20.86 6.44 16.64
N PRO A 234 22.03 5.85 17.00
CA PRO A 234 22.54 4.67 16.31
C PRO A 234 21.72 3.44 16.70
N ILE A 235 21.10 2.81 15.71
CA ILE A 235 20.22 1.65 15.90
C ILE A 235 20.84 0.38 15.30
N THR A 236 20.54 -0.77 15.90
CA THR A 236 20.94 -2.08 15.40
C THR A 236 20.28 -2.42 14.05
N THR A 237 20.96 -3.22 13.24
CA THR A 237 20.34 -3.94 12.11
C THR A 237 19.58 -5.18 12.61
N SER A 238 18.76 -5.79 11.76
CA SER A 238 18.07 -7.05 12.09
C SER A 238 19.02 -8.23 12.35
N PHE A 239 20.29 -8.16 11.93
CA PHE A 239 21.28 -9.22 12.19
C PHE A 239 21.86 -9.17 13.61
N GLU A 240 21.61 -8.07 14.33
CA GLU A 240 22.16 -7.79 15.65
C GLU A 240 21.16 -8.03 16.79
N ARG A 241 19.95 -8.54 16.47
CA ARG A 241 18.88 -8.82 17.43
C ARG A 241 18.06 -10.05 17.03
N ASN A 242 17.21 -10.54 17.94
CA ASN A 242 16.28 -11.62 17.62
C ASN A 242 14.92 -11.05 17.18
N ASP A 243 14.28 -11.73 16.23
CA ASP A 243 12.91 -11.41 15.81
C ASP A 243 12.16 -12.64 15.29
N LEU A 244 10.88 -12.46 14.97
CA LEU A 244 10.02 -13.42 14.30
C LEU A 244 9.33 -12.75 13.11
N THR A 245 9.38 -13.40 11.95
CA THR A 245 8.70 -12.90 10.75
C THR A 245 7.88 -13.96 10.06
N MET A 246 6.93 -13.52 9.23
CA MET A 246 6.17 -14.38 8.33
C MET A 246 6.78 -14.32 6.93
N THR A 247 6.77 -15.45 6.22
CA THR A 247 7.25 -15.52 4.84
C THR A 247 6.11 -15.70 3.84
N GLY A 248 6.21 -14.93 2.75
CA GLY A 248 5.26 -14.93 1.65
C GLY A 248 4.00 -14.15 1.99
N ASP A 249 4.00 -12.86 1.66
CA ASP A 249 3.00 -11.85 2.00
C ASP A 249 1.56 -12.30 1.66
N TYR A 250 1.37 -13.01 0.54
CA TYR A 250 0.07 -13.59 0.14
C TYR A 250 -0.14 -15.02 0.61
N SER A 251 0.94 -15.79 0.69
CA SER A 251 0.87 -17.23 0.85
C SER A 251 0.86 -17.69 2.31
N ASN A 252 1.35 -16.86 3.23
CA ASN A 252 1.51 -17.19 4.65
C ASN A 252 2.17 -18.58 4.86
N GLN A 253 3.35 -18.78 4.26
CA GLN A 253 3.94 -20.12 4.16
C GLN A 253 4.60 -20.57 5.45
N HIS A 254 5.39 -19.71 6.09
CA HIS A 254 6.16 -20.06 7.27
C HIS A 254 6.25 -18.89 8.24
N ILE A 255 6.40 -19.24 9.52
CA ILE A 255 6.93 -18.36 10.55
C ILE A 255 8.42 -18.69 10.67
N VAL A 256 9.27 -17.67 10.61
CA VAL A 256 10.73 -17.81 10.62
C VAL A 256 11.31 -17.07 11.82
N PRO A 257 12.09 -17.76 12.68
CA PRO A 257 12.90 -17.09 13.69
C PRO A 257 14.09 -16.41 13.04
N MET A 258 14.14 -15.08 13.16
CA MET A 258 15.29 -14.26 12.76
C MET A 258 16.24 -14.17 13.95
N LYS A 259 17.11 -15.18 14.09
CA LYS A 259 18.06 -15.23 15.20
C LYS A 259 19.15 -14.18 15.04
N GLN A 260 19.57 -13.59 16.16
CA GLN A 260 20.75 -12.72 16.22
C GLN A 260 21.96 -13.47 15.64
N ALA A 261 22.59 -12.86 14.64
CA ALA A 261 23.75 -13.43 13.94
C ALA A 261 25.08 -12.90 14.50
N VAL A 262 25.10 -11.63 14.92
CA VAL A 262 26.24 -10.95 15.53
C VAL A 262 25.79 -10.11 16.71
N ALA A 263 26.70 -9.77 17.63
CA ALA A 263 26.38 -8.84 18.72
C ALA A 263 26.15 -7.42 18.17
N PRO A 264 25.42 -6.54 18.88
CA PRO A 264 25.30 -5.12 18.52
C PRO A 264 26.67 -4.47 18.32
N GLN A 265 26.84 -3.73 17.24
CA GLN A 265 28.10 -3.09 16.90
C GLN A 265 28.22 -1.71 17.55
N PHE A 266 29.41 -1.41 18.10
CA PHE A 266 29.72 -0.14 18.76
C PHE A 266 28.73 0.19 19.90
N GLU A 267 28.07 1.34 19.83
CA GLU A 267 27.08 1.81 20.80
C GLU A 267 25.64 1.68 20.27
N ALA A 268 25.45 0.94 19.18
CA ALA A 268 24.12 0.75 18.59
C ALA A 268 23.19 -0.01 19.53
N ARG A 269 21.93 0.42 19.60
CA ARG A 269 20.89 -0.18 20.45
C ARG A 269 19.66 -0.55 19.65
N ASN A 270 18.85 -1.49 20.13
CA ASN A 270 17.58 -1.79 19.46
C ASN A 270 16.62 -0.59 19.61
N ASP A 271 15.80 -0.31 18.59
CA ASP A 271 14.75 0.71 18.69
C ASP A 271 13.88 0.51 19.94
N PHE A 272 13.50 -0.74 20.23
CA PHE A 272 12.70 -1.11 21.40
C PHE A 272 13.33 -0.63 22.71
N ASP A 273 14.63 -0.83 22.90
CA ASP A 273 15.34 -0.43 24.13
C ASP A 273 15.46 1.10 24.24
N VAL A 274 15.67 1.78 23.12
CA VAL A 274 15.76 3.25 23.06
C VAL A 274 14.40 3.88 23.39
N PHE A 275 13.31 3.38 22.82
CA PHE A 275 11.97 3.88 23.10
C PHE A 275 11.49 3.51 24.51
N ALA A 276 11.91 2.35 25.06
CA ALA A 276 11.64 1.97 26.43
C ALA A 276 12.31 2.94 27.43
N ASP A 277 13.56 3.32 27.19
CA ASP A 277 14.26 4.31 28.02
C ASP A 277 13.66 5.73 27.85
N LEU A 278 13.27 6.10 26.62
CA LEU A 278 12.57 7.36 26.37
C LEU A 278 11.25 7.43 27.14
N ALA A 279 10.48 6.34 27.18
CA ALA A 279 9.23 6.27 27.93
C ALA A 279 9.46 6.54 29.43
N GLU A 280 10.54 6.03 30.01
CA GLU A 280 10.93 6.31 31.41
C GLU A 280 11.26 7.78 31.63
N LEU A 281 11.99 8.40 30.70
CA LEU A 281 12.35 9.81 30.77
C LEU A 281 11.13 10.73 30.66
N LEU A 282 10.13 10.34 29.86
CA LEU A 282 8.89 11.09 29.70
C LEU A 282 7.99 10.97 30.92
N LYS A 283 7.96 9.80 31.57
CA LYS A 283 7.12 9.55 32.74
C LYS A 283 7.77 8.48 33.63
N PRO A 284 7.94 8.73 34.94
CA PRO A 284 8.38 7.69 35.87
C PRO A 284 7.53 6.42 35.76
N GLY A 285 8.17 5.26 35.61
CA GLY A 285 7.53 3.97 35.36
C GLY A 285 7.08 3.73 33.91
N GLY A 286 7.37 4.67 33.00
CA GLY A 286 6.99 4.57 31.58
C GLY A 286 7.64 3.40 30.86
N LYS A 287 8.84 2.97 31.26
CA LYS A 287 9.50 1.79 30.69
C LYS A 287 8.75 0.49 30.95
N GLU A 288 8.23 0.33 32.16
CA GLU A 288 7.45 -0.87 32.52
C GLU A 288 6.15 -0.92 31.72
N ILE A 289 5.51 0.23 31.52
CA ILE A 289 4.29 0.35 30.71
C ILE A 289 4.60 0.02 29.23
N TYR A 290 5.66 0.60 28.67
CA TYR A 290 6.05 0.39 27.27
C TYR A 290 6.44 -1.07 26.99
N THR A 291 7.20 -1.68 27.88
CA THR A 291 7.67 -3.07 27.71
C THR A 291 6.59 -4.09 28.09
N GLU A 292 5.53 -3.67 28.79
CA GLU A 292 4.54 -4.54 29.44
C GLU A 292 5.19 -5.64 30.31
N GLY A 293 6.33 -5.32 30.93
CA GLY A 293 7.14 -6.25 31.71
C GLY A 293 7.74 -7.42 30.91
N LYS A 294 7.76 -7.35 29.58
CA LYS A 294 8.31 -8.38 28.69
C LYS A 294 9.65 -7.93 28.13
N ASP A 295 10.64 -8.81 28.22
CA ASP A 295 11.89 -8.69 27.46
C ASP A 295 11.73 -9.21 26.03
N GLU A 296 12.80 -9.13 25.24
CA GLU A 296 12.83 -9.58 23.83
C GLU A 296 12.25 -10.99 23.66
N MET A 297 12.75 -11.97 24.43
CA MET A 297 12.35 -13.36 24.28
C MET A 297 10.92 -13.62 24.78
N ALA A 298 10.47 -12.90 25.81
CA ALA A 298 9.09 -12.97 26.27
C ALA A 298 8.11 -12.43 25.22
N TRP A 299 8.45 -11.34 24.53
CA TRP A 299 7.67 -10.82 23.41
C TRP A 299 7.60 -11.80 22.24
N LEU A 300 8.75 -12.33 21.82
CA LEU A 300 8.79 -13.32 20.72
C LEU A 300 8.01 -14.59 21.07
N LYS A 301 8.12 -15.07 22.31
CA LYS A 301 7.31 -16.21 22.77
C LYS A 301 5.81 -15.87 22.73
N PHE A 302 5.41 -14.69 23.18
CA PHE A 302 4.02 -14.26 23.13
C PHE A 302 3.47 -14.25 21.69
N PHE A 303 4.21 -13.71 20.73
CA PHE A 303 3.81 -13.70 19.31
C PHE A 303 3.71 -15.12 18.74
N TYR A 304 4.69 -15.97 19.04
CA TYR A 304 4.68 -17.35 18.59
C TYR A 304 3.50 -18.14 19.17
N ASP A 305 3.25 -18.04 20.48
CA ASP A 305 2.13 -18.72 21.15
C ASP A 305 0.79 -18.26 20.56
N ALA A 306 0.63 -16.96 20.26
CA ALA A 306 -0.57 -16.41 19.64
C ALA A 306 -0.78 -16.95 18.22
N ALA A 307 0.27 -16.97 17.40
CA ALA A 307 0.23 -17.51 16.05
C ALA A 307 -0.07 -19.01 16.06
N GLN A 308 0.54 -19.77 16.97
CA GLN A 308 0.30 -21.20 17.14
C GLN A 308 -1.16 -21.49 17.52
N LYS A 309 -1.71 -20.76 18.50
CA LYS A 309 -3.14 -20.86 18.87
C LYS A 309 -4.05 -20.56 17.68
N GLY A 310 -3.74 -19.52 16.90
CA GLY A 310 -4.47 -19.16 15.68
C GLY A 310 -4.44 -20.27 14.63
N ALA A 311 -3.26 -20.87 14.40
CA ALA A 311 -3.10 -21.97 13.45
C ALA A 311 -3.93 -23.20 13.82
N VAL A 312 -3.92 -23.61 15.10
CA VAL A 312 -4.69 -24.77 15.59
C VAL A 312 -6.19 -24.54 15.40
N ARG A 313 -6.69 -23.34 15.72
CA ARG A 313 -8.10 -22.96 15.51
C ARG A 313 -8.49 -22.98 14.03
N ASN A 314 -7.62 -22.50 13.14
CA ASN A 314 -7.94 -22.45 11.72
C ASN A 314 -7.91 -23.85 11.10
N ALA A 315 -7.01 -24.72 11.54
CA ALA A 315 -6.95 -26.12 11.10
C ALA A 315 -8.22 -26.90 11.50
N SER A 316 -8.76 -26.69 12.71
CA SER A 316 -9.98 -27.35 13.16
C SER A 316 -11.23 -26.85 12.41
N LEU A 317 -11.30 -25.55 12.10
CA LEU A 317 -12.37 -24.99 11.27
C LEU A 317 -12.35 -25.52 9.82
N CYS A 318 -11.17 -25.68 9.22
CA CYS A 318 -11.05 -26.31 7.90
C CYS A 318 -11.51 -27.77 7.90
N GLN A 319 -11.24 -28.52 8.97
CA GLN A 319 -11.75 -29.89 9.12
C GLN A 319 -13.28 -29.96 9.26
N CYS A 320 -13.92 -28.98 9.93
CA CYS A 320 -15.37 -28.90 10.04
C CYS A 320 -16.08 -28.50 8.73
N LEU A 321 -15.39 -27.78 7.84
CA LEU A 321 -15.95 -27.33 6.55
C LEU A 321 -15.72 -28.32 5.41
N MET A 322 -14.95 -29.39 5.62
CA MET A 322 -14.80 -30.47 4.65
C MET A 322 -16.00 -31.44 4.76
N PRO A 323 -16.77 -31.69 3.68
CA PRO A 323 -17.77 -32.74 3.66
C PRO A 323 -17.11 -34.07 4.02
N SER A 324 -17.74 -34.84 4.92
CA SER A 324 -17.30 -36.16 5.33
C SER A 324 -17.17 -37.08 4.11
N GLY A 325 -15.98 -37.18 3.51
CA GLY A 325 -15.74 -38.08 2.39
C GLY A 325 -14.63 -37.72 1.41
N SER A 326 -14.08 -36.50 1.44
CA SER A 326 -12.97 -36.14 0.54
C SER A 326 -11.61 -36.51 1.15
N LYS A 327 -11.15 -37.75 0.88
CA LYS A 327 -9.74 -38.11 1.06
C LYS A 327 -8.91 -37.44 -0.05
N ILE A 328 -7.91 -36.66 0.34
CA ILE A 328 -6.87 -36.17 -0.56
C ILE A 328 -5.93 -37.35 -0.85
N ASN A 329 -5.80 -37.72 -2.13
CA ASN A 329 -4.71 -38.55 -2.63
C ASN A 329 -3.46 -37.68 -2.84
#